data_AF-A0A2U4FMC8-F1
#
_entry.id   AF-A0A2U4FMC8-F1
#
_cell.length_a   1.000
_cell.length_b   1.000
_cell.length_c   1.000
_cell.angle_alpha   90.00
_cell.angle_beta   90.00
_cell.angle_gamma   90.00
#
_symmetry.space_group_name_H-M   'P 1'
#
loop_
_entity.id
_entity.type
_entity.pdbx_description
1 polymer ?
#
loop_
_entity_poly.entity_id
_entity_poly.type
_entity_poly.pdbx_seq_one_letter_code
_entity_poly.pdbx_strand_id
1 'polypeptide(L)'
;MSLKEKIYNAGIVGAGGAGFPSHIKLPEKVEYLIANAAECEPLLQTDQFLMLKYAEKIVKALSIIGKEISAEHIIIGTKKKYVKQINALEEAIKKENVPIEIKAFKSFYPLGDEQTLVYNITKRVIKAGGIPLEVGCVVFNVATLCNIYDSLSDKPVISKYMSILGEVENPCIVKVPIGANLREILHQVNVKDDNKYVIVGGPMMGRYYHITETNNLYVKKTTGALIVIDEDHYLVKKKQINYSKIVAMAKCSCIQCSACSELCPRNLIGHKINPHLVMRTVAFADLENIENNSEHTLDKLKEANFCCECGICELYSCPMGINPANMNIYVKSLLRKANIKPDRNVKDHGVHPSIEYRRVSTNRLTTILGLDKYSHVEADMDNPKEINVSKVSIELRQHIGMPAEAVVQVGDSVNEGQIIAAVPMDKVGANIHSSINGIVESVDTEKIVINGGSVK
;
A
#
# COMPACT_ATOMS: atom_id res chain seq x y z
N MET A 1 -3.66 -23.46 -18.94
CA MET A 1 -3.82 -22.87 -17.60
C MET A 1 -4.86 -21.76 -17.66
N SER A 2 -5.79 -21.76 -16.71
CA SER A 2 -6.75 -20.65 -16.53
C SER A 2 -6.02 -19.36 -16.15
N LEU A 3 -6.67 -18.20 -16.30
CA LEU A 3 -6.08 -16.93 -15.86
C LEU A 3 -5.75 -16.95 -14.36
N LYS A 4 -6.64 -17.54 -13.56
CA LYS A 4 -6.47 -17.69 -12.11
C LYS A 4 -5.23 -18.52 -11.77
N GLU A 5 -5.00 -19.63 -12.47
CA GLU A 5 -3.79 -20.45 -12.32
C GLU A 5 -2.52 -19.70 -12.70
N LYS A 6 -2.54 -18.94 -13.81
CA LYS A 6 -1.39 -18.12 -14.22
C LYS A 6 -1.03 -17.07 -13.17
N ILE A 7 -2.03 -16.38 -12.62
CA ILE A 7 -1.85 -15.37 -11.56
C ILE A 7 -1.33 -15.99 -10.27
N TYR A 8 -1.83 -17.17 -9.91
CA TYR A 8 -1.36 -17.93 -8.75
C TYR A 8 0.10 -18.38 -8.95
N ASN A 9 0.40 -19.02 -10.08
CA ASN A 9 1.73 -19.51 -10.41
C ASN A 9 2.74 -18.38 -10.45
N ALA A 10 2.41 -17.23 -11.07
CA ALA A 10 3.26 -16.04 -11.11
C ALA A 10 3.43 -15.33 -9.75
N GLY A 11 2.70 -15.76 -8.71
CA GLY A 11 2.84 -15.23 -7.35
C GLY A 11 2.36 -13.79 -7.20
N ILE A 12 1.32 -13.39 -7.93
CA ILE A 12 0.89 -11.99 -7.99
C ILE A 12 0.08 -11.61 -6.76
N VAL A 13 0.47 -10.49 -6.16
CA VAL A 13 -0.20 -9.87 -5.00
C VAL A 13 -0.55 -8.43 -5.33
N GLY A 14 -1.51 -7.86 -4.59
CA GLY A 14 -1.87 -6.45 -4.68
C GLY A 14 -0.68 -5.54 -4.32
N ALA A 15 -0.06 -4.96 -5.34
CA ALA A 15 1.19 -4.22 -5.21
C ALA A 15 1.06 -2.87 -4.47
N GLY A 16 -0.13 -2.28 -4.44
CA GLY A 16 -0.39 -0.95 -3.85
C GLY A 16 -0.81 -0.95 -2.38
N GLY A 17 -0.66 -2.06 -1.64
CA GLY A 17 -1.14 -2.15 -0.27
C GLY A 17 -0.56 -3.34 0.49
N ALA A 18 -1.39 -4.00 1.29
CA ALA A 18 -0.95 -5.09 2.17
C ALA A 18 -0.60 -6.42 1.44
N GLY A 19 -0.59 -6.44 0.10
CA GLY A 19 -0.22 -7.64 -0.66
C GLY A 19 -1.30 -8.72 -0.65
N PHE A 20 -2.58 -8.39 -0.82
CA PHE A 20 -3.62 -9.42 -0.90
C PHE A 20 -3.44 -10.27 -2.18
N PRO A 21 -3.49 -11.62 -2.14
CA PRO A 21 -3.28 -12.46 -3.31
C PRO A 21 -4.29 -12.20 -4.43
N SER A 22 -3.81 -11.91 -5.64
CA SER A 22 -4.67 -11.44 -6.73
C SER A 22 -5.58 -12.52 -7.31
N HIS A 23 -5.17 -13.80 -7.27
CA HIS A 23 -5.98 -14.92 -7.79
C HIS A 23 -7.22 -15.19 -6.92
N ILE A 24 -7.21 -14.79 -5.64
CA ILE A 24 -8.36 -14.89 -4.73
C ILE A 24 -9.37 -13.76 -4.99
N LYS A 25 -8.91 -12.62 -5.52
CA LYS A 25 -9.78 -11.48 -5.84
C LYS A 25 -10.67 -11.70 -7.06
N LEU A 26 -10.47 -12.77 -7.84
CA LEU A 26 -11.21 -13.01 -9.08
C LEU A 26 -12.50 -13.81 -8.80
N PRO A 27 -13.69 -13.17 -8.83
CA PRO A 27 -14.96 -13.88 -8.79
C PRO A 27 -15.30 -14.44 -10.18
N GLU A 28 -16.35 -15.26 -10.27
CA GLU A 28 -16.91 -15.70 -11.57
C GLU A 28 -17.64 -14.58 -12.31
N LYS A 29 -18.39 -13.75 -11.57
CA LYS A 29 -19.11 -12.58 -12.10
C LYS A 29 -18.93 -11.36 -11.20
N VAL A 30 -18.80 -10.18 -11.80
CA VAL A 30 -18.82 -8.89 -11.08
C VAL A 30 -19.56 -7.82 -11.89
N GLU A 31 -20.13 -6.82 -11.20
CA GLU A 31 -20.71 -5.66 -11.86
C GLU A 31 -19.64 -4.63 -12.25
N TYR A 32 -18.74 -4.28 -11.33
CA TYR A 32 -17.67 -3.30 -11.57
C TYR A 32 -16.26 -3.90 -11.43
N LEU A 33 -15.48 -3.85 -12.50
CA LEU A 33 -14.03 -4.03 -12.48
C LEU A 33 -13.35 -2.65 -12.48
N ILE A 34 -12.62 -2.34 -11.42
CA ILE A 34 -12.02 -1.01 -11.20
C ILE A 34 -10.49 -1.12 -11.19
N ALA A 35 -9.83 -0.36 -12.06
CA ALA A 35 -8.41 -0.06 -11.92
C ALA A 35 -8.21 1.14 -11.00
N ASN A 36 -7.49 0.94 -9.91
CA ASN A 36 -7.03 2.01 -9.04
C ASN A 36 -5.75 2.64 -9.62
N ALA A 37 -5.96 3.72 -10.36
CA ALA A 37 -4.94 4.59 -10.98
C ALA A 37 -4.77 5.91 -10.19
N ALA A 38 -5.19 5.93 -8.91
CA ALA A 38 -5.24 7.13 -8.08
C ALA A 38 -4.23 7.11 -6.93
N GLU A 39 -2.94 6.97 -7.23
CA GLU A 39 -1.82 7.00 -6.27
C GLU A 39 -1.88 8.23 -5.37
N CYS A 40 -2.27 8.06 -4.11
CA CYS A 40 -2.67 9.19 -3.25
C CYS A 40 -1.60 9.65 -2.26
N GLU A 41 -0.63 8.80 -1.94
CA GLU A 41 0.51 9.15 -1.10
C GLU A 41 1.27 10.36 -1.67
N PRO A 42 1.59 11.37 -0.85
CA PRO A 42 2.38 12.51 -1.30
C PRO A 42 3.73 12.09 -1.90
N LEU A 43 4.17 12.81 -2.93
CA LEU A 43 5.41 12.61 -3.70
C LEU A 43 5.48 11.36 -4.59
N LEU A 44 4.73 10.29 -4.31
CA LEU A 44 4.80 9.06 -5.10
C LEU A 44 4.41 9.28 -6.57
N GLN A 45 5.14 8.61 -7.46
CA GLN A 45 5.05 8.75 -8.91
C GLN A 45 5.15 7.40 -9.65
N THR A 46 5.16 6.28 -8.93
CA THR A 46 5.38 4.95 -9.54
C THR A 46 4.20 4.53 -10.40
N ASP A 47 2.97 4.68 -9.89
CA ASP A 47 1.78 4.36 -10.68
C ASP A 47 1.63 5.30 -11.88
N GLN A 48 2.05 6.57 -11.73
CA GLN A 48 2.05 7.55 -12.82
C GLN A 48 2.99 7.15 -13.95
N PHE A 49 4.19 6.68 -13.62
CA PHE A 49 5.15 6.12 -14.57
C PHE A 49 4.55 4.89 -15.28
N LEU A 50 3.93 3.97 -14.54
CA LEU A 50 3.33 2.77 -15.12
C LEU A 50 2.19 3.10 -16.09
N MET A 51 1.33 4.05 -15.74
CA MET A 51 0.26 4.50 -16.65
C MET A 51 0.83 5.13 -17.92
N LEU A 52 1.94 5.86 -17.84
CA LEU A 52 2.53 6.53 -18.99
C LEU A 52 3.26 5.55 -19.92
N LYS A 53 4.09 4.66 -19.37
CA LYS A 53 4.95 3.75 -20.16
C LYS A 53 4.32 2.40 -20.47
N TYR A 54 3.35 1.96 -19.66
CA TYR A 54 2.72 0.64 -19.77
C TYR A 54 1.20 0.71 -19.87
N ALA A 55 0.64 1.80 -20.41
CA ALA A 55 -0.79 1.96 -20.68
C ALA A 55 -1.39 0.75 -21.41
N GLU A 56 -0.73 0.27 -22.46
CA GLU A 56 -1.18 -0.90 -23.23
C GLU A 56 -1.27 -2.17 -22.38
N LYS A 57 -0.31 -2.42 -21.49
CA LYS A 57 -0.35 -3.59 -20.58
C LYS A 57 -1.56 -3.51 -19.66
N ILE A 58 -1.82 -2.32 -19.09
CA ILE A 58 -2.93 -2.08 -18.16
C ILE A 58 -4.26 -2.32 -18.87
N VAL A 59 -4.45 -1.73 -20.05
CA VAL A 59 -5.68 -1.85 -20.85
C VAL A 59 -5.93 -3.30 -21.28
N LYS A 60 -4.90 -4.01 -21.76
CA LYS A 60 -5.00 -5.42 -22.14
C LYS A 60 -5.34 -6.31 -20.94
N ALA A 61 -4.68 -6.11 -19.80
CA ALA A 61 -4.99 -6.84 -18.58
C ALA A 61 -6.45 -6.64 -18.16
N LEU A 62 -6.95 -5.40 -18.16
CA LEU A 62 -8.34 -5.10 -17.82
C LEU A 62 -9.33 -5.76 -18.78
N SER A 63 -9.06 -5.74 -20.08
CA SER A 63 -9.90 -6.41 -21.09
C SER A 63 -9.98 -7.91 -20.85
N ILE A 64 -8.84 -8.56 -20.57
CA ILE A 64 -8.77 -10.01 -20.33
C ILE A 64 -9.47 -10.38 -19.02
N ILE A 65 -9.17 -9.67 -17.94
CA ILE A 65 -9.82 -9.89 -16.64
C ILE A 65 -11.32 -9.67 -16.77
N GLY A 66 -11.75 -8.57 -17.41
CA GLY A 66 -13.15 -8.23 -17.59
C GLY A 66 -13.95 -9.30 -18.33
N LYS A 67 -13.35 -9.94 -19.35
CA LYS A 67 -13.94 -11.10 -20.04
C LYS A 67 -14.03 -12.32 -19.14
N GLU A 68 -12.95 -12.66 -18.43
CA GLU A 68 -12.90 -13.82 -17.53
C GLU A 68 -13.97 -13.74 -16.43
N ILE A 69 -14.14 -12.57 -15.81
CA ILE A 69 -15.07 -12.37 -14.69
C ILE A 69 -16.42 -11.79 -15.13
N SER A 70 -16.72 -11.81 -16.44
CA SER A 70 -17.96 -11.29 -17.02
C SER A 70 -18.37 -9.92 -16.47
N ALA A 71 -17.42 -8.98 -16.40
CA ALA A 71 -17.62 -7.66 -15.81
C ALA A 71 -18.58 -6.80 -16.64
N GLU A 72 -19.60 -6.23 -16.01
CA GLU A 72 -20.58 -5.36 -16.68
C GLU A 72 -19.99 -3.97 -17.00
N HIS A 73 -19.14 -3.46 -16.11
CA HIS A 73 -18.47 -2.17 -16.26
C HIS A 73 -16.98 -2.27 -15.94
N ILE A 74 -16.13 -1.78 -16.84
CA ILE A 74 -14.68 -1.70 -16.64
C ILE A 74 -14.28 -0.23 -16.54
N ILE A 75 -13.75 0.18 -15.39
CA ILE A 75 -13.50 1.59 -15.06
C ILE A 75 -12.05 1.80 -14.59
N ILE A 76 -11.38 2.80 -15.12
CA ILE A 76 -10.10 3.30 -14.60
C ILE A 76 -10.36 4.55 -13.76
N GLY A 77 -10.19 4.44 -12.45
CA GLY A 77 -10.34 5.54 -11.51
C GLY A 77 -9.02 6.30 -11.32
N THR A 78 -8.96 7.55 -11.79
CA THR A 78 -7.74 8.36 -11.78
C THR A 78 -7.99 9.82 -11.34
N LYS A 79 -6.97 10.67 -11.36
CA LYS A 79 -7.06 12.09 -10.99
C LYS A 79 -7.07 12.97 -12.23
N LYS A 80 -7.90 14.02 -12.21
CA LYS A 80 -7.98 15.03 -13.29
C LYS A 80 -6.63 15.69 -13.65
N LYS A 81 -5.70 15.76 -12.70
CA LYS A 81 -4.37 16.35 -12.94
C LYS A 81 -3.41 15.45 -13.73
N TYR A 82 -3.69 14.15 -13.85
CA TYR A 82 -2.84 13.19 -14.55
C TYR A 82 -3.10 13.19 -16.06
N VAL A 83 -3.02 14.38 -16.67
CA VAL A 83 -3.40 14.60 -18.08
C VAL A 83 -2.56 13.73 -19.03
N LYS A 84 -1.23 13.69 -18.83
CA LYS A 84 -0.33 12.88 -19.66
C LYS A 84 -0.69 11.38 -19.62
N GLN A 85 -0.98 10.88 -18.41
CA GLN A 85 -1.32 9.48 -18.18
C GLN A 85 -2.71 9.13 -18.70
N ILE A 86 -3.69 10.03 -18.54
CA ILE A 86 -5.03 9.87 -19.11
C ILE A 86 -4.92 9.75 -20.63
N ASN A 87 -4.18 10.64 -21.30
CA ASN A 87 -4.01 10.58 -22.75
C ASN A 87 -3.40 9.25 -23.21
N ALA A 88 -2.34 8.77 -22.55
CA ALA A 88 -1.72 7.48 -22.86
C ALA A 88 -2.69 6.29 -22.69
N LEU A 89 -3.52 6.33 -21.64
CA LEU A 89 -4.56 5.32 -21.43
C LEU A 89 -5.67 5.41 -22.48
N GLU A 90 -6.13 6.60 -22.84
CA GLU A 90 -7.15 6.79 -23.89
C GLU A 90 -6.66 6.29 -25.26
N GLU A 91 -5.41 6.54 -25.61
CA GLU A 91 -4.79 6.02 -26.83
C GLU A 91 -4.75 4.49 -26.83
N ALA A 92 -4.33 3.89 -25.72
CA ALA A 92 -4.32 2.44 -25.56
C ALA A 92 -5.73 1.83 -25.63
N ILE A 93 -6.75 2.46 -25.03
CA ILE A 93 -8.14 2.01 -25.08
C ILE A 93 -8.68 2.05 -26.52
N LYS A 94 -8.40 3.13 -27.27
CA LYS A 94 -8.79 3.27 -28.68
C LYS A 94 -8.14 2.21 -29.55
N LYS A 95 -6.84 1.97 -29.35
CA LYS A 95 -6.06 0.98 -30.11
C LYS A 95 -6.57 -0.45 -29.91
N GLU A 96 -6.88 -0.82 -28.67
CA GLU A 96 -7.38 -2.16 -28.34
C GLU A 96 -8.88 -2.33 -28.60
N ASN A 97 -9.60 -1.24 -28.86
CA ASN A 97 -11.05 -1.20 -29.11
C ASN A 97 -11.86 -1.92 -28.00
N VAL A 98 -11.62 -1.52 -26.76
CA VAL A 98 -12.23 -2.12 -25.56
C VAL A 98 -13.17 -1.14 -24.84
N PRO A 99 -14.29 -1.60 -24.26
CA PRO A 99 -15.28 -0.75 -23.61
C PRO A 99 -14.84 -0.37 -22.18
N ILE A 100 -13.73 0.35 -22.05
CA ILE A 100 -13.19 0.81 -20.77
C ILE A 100 -13.47 2.31 -20.59
N GLU A 101 -14.05 2.68 -19.44
CA GLU A 101 -14.32 4.09 -19.09
C GLU A 101 -13.21 4.64 -18.18
N ILE A 102 -12.75 5.87 -18.43
CA ILE A 102 -11.86 6.59 -17.51
C ILE A 102 -12.69 7.58 -16.68
N LYS A 103 -12.67 7.42 -15.35
CA LYS A 103 -13.29 8.37 -14.41
C LYS A 103 -12.22 9.18 -13.68
N ALA A 104 -12.14 10.47 -14.01
CA ALA A 104 -11.17 11.40 -13.44
C ALA A 104 -11.77 12.26 -12.31
N PHE A 105 -11.18 12.18 -11.11
CA PHE A 105 -11.65 12.89 -9.91
C PHE A 105 -10.76 14.09 -9.54
N LYS A 106 -11.29 15.02 -8.75
CA LYS A 106 -10.47 16.05 -8.10
C LYS A 106 -9.44 15.38 -7.18
N SER A 107 -8.24 15.96 -7.07
CA SER A 107 -7.18 15.39 -6.23
C SER A 107 -7.48 15.60 -4.74
N PHE A 108 -7.68 14.50 -4.01
CA PHE A 108 -7.76 14.51 -2.56
C PHE A 108 -7.15 13.23 -1.98
N TYR A 109 -6.79 13.28 -0.70
CA TYR A 109 -6.26 12.14 0.05
C TYR A 109 -7.32 11.60 1.04
N PRO A 110 -7.52 10.28 1.15
CA PRO A 110 -6.95 9.21 0.31
C PRO A 110 -7.95 8.79 -0.79
N LEU A 111 -7.91 9.40 -1.98
CA LEU A 111 -8.73 8.92 -3.11
C LEU A 111 -8.38 7.47 -3.50
N GLY A 112 -7.11 7.07 -3.38
CA GLY A 112 -6.62 5.75 -3.74
C GLY A 112 -6.93 4.66 -2.70
N ASP A 113 -7.58 4.99 -1.58
CA ASP A 113 -8.11 3.98 -0.67
C ASP A 113 -9.25 3.20 -1.35
N GLU A 114 -9.22 1.87 -1.25
CA GLU A 114 -10.11 0.98 -2.01
C GLU A 114 -11.59 1.29 -1.79
N GLN A 115 -12.01 1.51 -0.54
CA GLN A 115 -13.42 1.81 -0.26
C GLN A 115 -13.80 3.24 -0.65
N THR A 116 -12.89 4.20 -0.49
CA THR A 116 -13.10 5.58 -0.93
C THR A 116 -13.26 5.63 -2.45
N LEU A 117 -12.45 4.89 -3.20
CA LEU A 117 -12.53 4.82 -4.66
C LEU A 117 -13.83 4.15 -5.12
N VAL A 118 -14.19 3.01 -4.53
CA VAL A 118 -15.46 2.31 -4.81
C VAL A 118 -16.64 3.24 -4.58
N TYR A 119 -16.69 3.92 -3.43
CA TYR A 119 -17.74 4.90 -3.15
C TYR A 119 -17.77 6.05 -4.17
N ASN A 120 -16.61 6.57 -4.57
CA ASN A 120 -16.57 7.66 -5.55
C ASN A 120 -17.08 7.26 -6.93
N ILE A 121 -16.86 6.01 -7.34
CA ILE A 121 -17.28 5.47 -8.64
C ILE A 121 -18.74 5.01 -8.63
N THR A 122 -19.16 4.27 -7.60
CA THR A 122 -20.45 3.55 -7.56
C THR A 122 -21.49 4.17 -6.63
N LYS A 123 -21.07 5.08 -5.74
CA LYS A 123 -21.86 5.60 -4.61
C LYS A 123 -22.32 4.55 -3.61
N ARG A 124 -21.77 3.33 -3.68
CA ARG A 124 -22.00 2.25 -2.71
C ARG A 124 -20.99 2.32 -1.58
N VAL A 125 -21.48 2.13 -0.35
CA VAL A 125 -20.64 2.04 0.84
C VAL A 125 -20.38 0.57 1.13
N ILE A 126 -19.12 0.18 1.20
CA ILE A 126 -18.70 -1.13 1.72
C ILE A 126 -18.86 -1.08 3.23
N LYS A 127 -19.52 -2.08 3.83
CA LYS A 127 -19.69 -2.12 5.29
C LYS A 127 -18.35 -2.13 6.02
N ALA A 128 -18.35 -1.67 7.26
CA ALA A 128 -17.16 -1.67 8.09
C ALA A 128 -16.58 -3.09 8.22
N GLY A 129 -15.32 -3.27 7.80
CA GLY A 129 -14.65 -4.58 7.75
C GLY A 129 -15.03 -5.49 6.58
N GLY A 130 -15.94 -5.07 5.70
CA GLY A 130 -16.30 -5.79 4.48
C GLY A 130 -15.31 -5.56 3.33
N ILE A 131 -15.53 -6.28 2.23
CA ILE A 131 -14.70 -6.23 1.02
C ILE A 131 -15.48 -5.69 -0.20
N PRO A 132 -14.79 -5.16 -1.24
CA PRO A 132 -15.46 -4.61 -2.43
C PRO A 132 -16.42 -5.59 -3.13
N LEU A 133 -16.14 -6.89 -3.08
CA LEU A 133 -17.00 -7.92 -3.68
C LEU A 133 -18.43 -7.90 -3.13
N GLU A 134 -18.63 -7.53 -1.86
CA GLU A 134 -19.95 -7.45 -1.22
C GLU A 134 -20.86 -6.38 -1.85
N VAL A 135 -20.28 -5.41 -2.56
CA VAL A 135 -21.02 -4.35 -3.27
C VAL A 135 -20.87 -4.48 -4.80
N GLY A 136 -20.48 -5.67 -5.28
CA GLY A 136 -20.36 -5.97 -6.70
C GLY A 136 -19.14 -5.34 -7.36
N CYS A 137 -18.05 -5.12 -6.62
CA CYS A 137 -16.85 -4.46 -7.14
C CYS A 137 -15.59 -5.33 -6.96
N VAL A 138 -14.66 -5.26 -7.92
CA VAL A 138 -13.29 -5.77 -7.78
C VAL A 138 -12.32 -4.64 -8.12
N VAL A 139 -11.30 -4.44 -7.28
CA VAL A 139 -10.33 -3.36 -7.46
C VAL A 139 -8.91 -3.91 -7.58
N PHE A 140 -8.22 -3.51 -8.65
CA PHE A 140 -6.80 -3.81 -8.88
C PHE A 140 -5.99 -2.52 -9.01
N ASN A 141 -4.84 -2.45 -8.36
CA ASN A 141 -3.87 -1.38 -8.59
C ASN A 141 -3.18 -1.57 -9.97
N VAL A 142 -2.74 -0.47 -10.59
CA VAL A 142 -2.12 -0.49 -11.93
C VAL A 142 -0.87 -1.37 -12.01
N ALA A 143 0.00 -1.39 -11.01
CA ALA A 143 1.16 -2.28 -10.97
C ALA A 143 0.75 -3.76 -10.91
N THR A 144 -0.38 -4.06 -10.24
CA THR A 144 -0.94 -5.41 -10.20
C THR A 144 -1.45 -5.83 -11.58
N LEU A 145 -2.08 -4.92 -12.33
CA LEU A 145 -2.54 -5.18 -13.70
C LEU A 145 -1.37 -5.44 -14.66
N CYS A 146 -0.28 -4.66 -14.55
CA CYS A 146 0.95 -4.93 -15.31
C CYS A 146 1.50 -6.33 -15.02
N ASN A 147 1.56 -6.74 -13.75
CA ASN A 147 2.01 -8.07 -13.37
C ASN A 147 1.08 -9.17 -13.91
N ILE A 148 -0.24 -8.95 -13.90
CA ILE A 148 -1.21 -9.89 -14.48
C ILE A 148 -0.97 -10.04 -15.98
N TYR A 149 -0.74 -8.93 -16.70
CA TYR A 149 -0.37 -8.98 -18.12
C TYR A 149 0.89 -9.81 -18.36
N ASP A 150 1.95 -9.56 -17.59
CA ASP A 150 3.22 -10.28 -17.77
C ASP A 150 3.09 -11.79 -17.47
N SER A 151 2.21 -12.17 -16.54
CA SER A 151 1.91 -13.58 -16.24
C SER A 151 1.23 -14.33 -17.39
N LEU A 152 0.65 -13.64 -18.38
CA LEU A 152 0.08 -14.28 -19.56
C LEU A 152 1.17 -14.96 -20.41
N SER A 153 2.39 -14.43 -20.36
CA SER A 153 3.60 -14.99 -20.95
C SER A 153 4.43 -15.78 -19.93
N ASP A 154 3.80 -16.28 -18.87
CA ASP A 154 4.41 -17.07 -17.80
C ASP A 154 5.58 -16.37 -17.10
N LYS A 155 5.56 -15.02 -17.06
CA LYS A 155 6.56 -14.23 -16.34
C LYS A 155 6.10 -13.97 -14.89
N PRO A 156 6.81 -14.48 -13.88
CA PRO A 156 6.48 -14.22 -12.49
C PRO A 156 6.93 -12.83 -12.01
N VAL A 157 6.45 -12.43 -10.82
CA VAL A 157 6.85 -11.16 -10.20
C VAL A 157 8.24 -11.29 -9.56
N ILE A 158 9.27 -11.01 -10.35
CA ILE A 158 10.69 -11.06 -9.95
C ILE A 158 11.32 -9.69 -9.72
N SER A 159 10.74 -8.64 -10.29
CA SER A 159 11.21 -7.26 -10.15
C SER A 159 10.03 -6.31 -10.04
N LYS A 160 10.29 -5.07 -9.64
CA LYS A 160 9.29 -4.02 -9.64
C LYS A 160 9.89 -2.63 -9.88
N TYR A 161 9.03 -1.71 -10.29
CA TYR A 161 9.34 -0.29 -10.31
C TYR A 161 9.07 0.36 -8.96
N MET A 162 9.91 1.31 -8.59
CA MET A 162 9.75 2.13 -7.40
C MET A 162 10.34 3.52 -7.60
N SER A 163 9.75 4.52 -6.94
CA SER A 163 10.27 5.89 -6.94
C SER A 163 11.34 6.07 -5.85
N ILE A 164 12.42 6.77 -6.19
CA ILE A 164 13.40 7.28 -5.22
C ILE A 164 13.33 8.81 -5.24
N LEU A 165 12.99 9.38 -4.09
CA LEU A 165 12.56 10.77 -3.95
C LEU A 165 13.16 11.39 -2.67
N GLY A 166 12.99 12.71 -2.48
CA GLY A 166 13.39 13.42 -1.27
C GLY A 166 14.77 14.06 -1.39
N GLU A 167 15.60 13.95 -0.34
CA GLU A 167 17.00 14.39 -0.27
C GLU A 167 17.91 13.51 -1.16
N VAL A 168 17.66 13.56 -2.46
CA VAL A 168 18.42 12.84 -3.48
C VAL A 168 18.80 13.81 -4.59
N GLU A 169 20.01 13.63 -5.14
CA GLU A 169 20.53 14.54 -6.18
C GLU A 169 19.63 14.55 -7.43
N ASN A 170 19.17 13.38 -7.85
CA ASN A 170 18.32 13.19 -9.01
C ASN A 170 17.17 12.22 -8.68
N PRO A 171 15.96 12.72 -8.37
CA PRO A 171 14.79 11.88 -8.21
C PRO A 171 14.56 11.01 -9.45
N CYS A 172 14.31 9.72 -9.26
CA CYS A 172 14.24 8.79 -10.37
C CYS A 172 13.29 7.63 -10.10
N ILE A 173 12.86 6.98 -11.18
CA ILE A 173 12.22 5.67 -11.13
C ILE A 173 13.32 4.63 -11.29
N VAL A 174 13.30 3.61 -10.44
CA VAL A 174 14.21 2.47 -10.55
C VAL A 174 13.43 1.17 -10.74
N LYS A 175 13.98 0.25 -11.52
CA LYS A 175 13.52 -1.13 -11.63
C LYS A 175 14.47 -2.00 -10.82
N VAL A 176 13.94 -2.68 -9.81
CA VAL A 176 14.72 -3.43 -8.82
C VAL A 176 14.24 -4.88 -8.70
N PRO A 177 15.14 -5.84 -8.51
CA PRO A 177 14.80 -7.20 -8.13
C PRO A 177 14.09 -7.26 -6.77
N ILE A 178 13.13 -8.17 -6.60
CA ILE A 178 12.58 -8.48 -5.27
C ILE A 178 13.69 -9.10 -4.42
N GLY A 179 13.76 -8.71 -3.15
CA GLY A 179 14.82 -9.10 -2.22
C GLY A 179 16.13 -8.31 -2.36
N ALA A 180 16.22 -7.36 -3.29
CA ALA A 180 17.36 -6.43 -3.34
C ALA A 180 17.46 -5.61 -2.04
N ASN A 181 18.68 -5.36 -1.57
CA ASN A 181 18.91 -4.62 -0.35
C ASN A 181 18.63 -3.11 -0.53
N LEU A 182 17.92 -2.50 0.43
CA LEU A 182 17.57 -1.09 0.32
C LEU A 182 18.79 -0.16 0.40
N ARG A 183 19.81 -0.48 1.21
CA ARG A 183 21.04 0.34 1.28
C ARG A 183 21.82 0.30 -0.03
N GLU A 184 21.96 -0.88 -0.62
CA GLU A 184 22.65 -1.05 -1.91
C GLU A 184 21.99 -0.23 -3.02
N ILE A 185 20.65 -0.26 -3.09
CA ILE A 185 19.88 0.56 -4.03
C ILE A 185 20.18 2.05 -3.82
N LEU A 186 20.13 2.51 -2.57
CA LEU A 186 20.41 3.91 -2.21
C LEU A 186 21.84 4.34 -2.59
N HIS A 187 22.83 3.47 -2.40
CA HIS A 187 24.21 3.72 -2.83
C HIS A 187 24.35 3.86 -4.35
N GLN A 188 23.67 3.02 -5.13
CA GLN A 188 23.70 3.08 -6.60
C GLN A 188 23.05 4.36 -7.16
N VAL A 189 22.21 5.04 -6.38
CA VAL A 189 21.64 6.35 -6.73
C VAL A 189 22.26 7.52 -5.96
N ASN A 190 23.51 7.35 -5.51
CA ASN A 190 24.35 8.36 -4.85
C ASN A 190 23.88 8.85 -3.46
N VAL A 191 22.98 8.13 -2.78
CA VAL A 191 22.58 8.44 -1.39
C VAL A 191 23.53 7.73 -0.43
N LYS A 192 24.66 8.39 -0.14
CA LYS A 192 25.74 7.83 0.71
C LYS A 192 25.72 8.32 2.15
N ASP A 193 25.11 9.47 2.43
CA ASP A 193 25.03 10.05 3.78
C ASP A 193 24.32 9.09 4.76
N ASP A 194 24.93 8.87 5.92
CA ASP A 194 24.42 8.00 6.97
C ASP A 194 23.55 8.75 8.00
N ASN A 195 23.45 10.08 7.95
CA ASN A 195 22.68 10.91 8.87
C ASN A 195 21.30 11.30 8.30
N LYS A 196 20.63 10.34 7.66
CA LYS A 196 19.33 10.52 7.00
C LYS A 196 18.32 9.48 7.46
N TYR A 197 17.05 9.77 7.23
CA TYR A 197 15.96 8.81 7.36
C TYR A 197 15.42 8.42 5.99
N VAL A 198 14.90 7.21 5.91
CA VAL A 198 14.26 6.69 4.70
C VAL A 198 12.85 6.26 5.05
N ILE A 199 11.88 6.83 4.33
CA ILE A 199 10.49 6.37 4.34
C ILE A 199 10.36 5.27 3.29
N VAL A 200 10.03 4.07 3.72
CA VAL A 200 9.71 2.94 2.84
C VAL A 200 8.20 2.92 2.61
N GLY A 201 7.78 3.25 1.39
CA GLY A 201 6.38 3.51 1.03
C GLY A 201 6.10 5.00 0.86
N GLY A 202 4.92 5.44 1.30
CA GLY A 202 4.52 6.85 1.24
C GLY A 202 4.64 7.59 2.58
N PRO A 203 4.65 8.93 2.60
CA PRO A 203 4.81 9.71 3.84
C PRO A 203 3.71 9.48 4.87
N MET A 204 2.49 9.13 4.45
CA MET A 204 1.36 9.00 5.37
C MET A 204 1.34 7.62 6.04
N MET A 205 1.43 6.56 5.24
CA MET A 205 1.27 5.16 5.69
C MET A 205 2.59 4.37 5.74
N GLY A 206 3.68 4.91 5.22
CA GLY A 206 4.98 4.25 5.14
C GLY A 206 5.68 4.09 6.49
N ARG A 207 6.74 3.28 6.47
CA ARG A 207 7.60 3.03 7.64
C ARG A 207 8.86 3.89 7.55
N TYR A 208 9.29 4.39 8.69
CA TYR A 208 10.41 5.30 8.82
C TYR A 208 11.56 4.54 9.46
N TYR A 209 12.71 4.58 8.82
CA TYR A 209 13.92 3.93 9.30
C TYR A 209 15.07 4.91 9.24
N HIS A 210 15.95 4.85 10.23
CA HIS A 210 17.27 5.45 10.08
C HIS A 210 17.98 4.76 8.92
N ILE A 211 18.74 5.50 8.11
CA ILE A 211 19.30 4.95 6.87
C ILE A 211 20.24 3.76 7.12
N THR A 212 20.90 3.70 8.28
CA THR A 212 21.74 2.54 8.66
C THR A 212 20.94 1.25 8.89
N GLU A 213 19.66 1.34 9.26
CA GLU A 213 18.79 0.18 9.40
C GLU A 213 18.44 -0.45 8.05
N THR A 214 18.56 0.30 6.94
CA THR A 214 18.26 -0.18 5.59
C THR A 214 19.20 -1.29 5.11
N ASN A 215 20.33 -1.50 5.80
CA ASN A 215 21.23 -2.65 5.58
C ASN A 215 20.53 -4.00 5.81
N ASN A 216 19.48 -4.04 6.62
CA ASN A 216 18.74 -5.27 6.93
C ASN A 216 17.31 -5.26 6.34
N LEU A 217 17.03 -4.34 5.43
CA LEU A 217 15.74 -4.22 4.76
C LEU A 217 15.87 -4.55 3.28
N TYR A 218 14.85 -5.22 2.75
CA TYR A 218 14.85 -5.72 1.38
C TYR A 218 13.57 -5.32 0.64
N VAL A 219 13.67 -5.23 -0.69
CA VAL A 219 12.54 -4.94 -1.57
C VAL A 219 11.51 -6.06 -1.48
N LYS A 220 10.25 -5.72 -1.22
CA LYS A 220 9.10 -6.62 -1.25
C LYS A 220 8.22 -6.32 -2.46
N LYS A 221 7.33 -7.25 -2.84
CA LYS A 221 6.32 -7.00 -3.88
C LYS A 221 5.46 -5.75 -3.61
N THR A 222 5.33 -5.33 -2.35
CA THR A 222 4.56 -4.15 -1.92
C THR A 222 5.38 -2.86 -1.74
N THR A 223 6.72 -2.91 -1.87
CA THR A 223 7.59 -1.72 -1.66
C THR A 223 7.42 -0.70 -2.79
N GLY A 224 6.68 0.40 -2.59
CA GLY A 224 6.35 1.34 -3.67
C GLY A 224 7.39 2.44 -3.91
N ALA A 225 8.04 2.94 -2.87
CA ALA A 225 8.99 4.05 -2.98
C ALA A 225 9.97 4.08 -1.81
N LEU A 226 11.08 4.80 -1.99
CA LEU A 226 12.01 5.25 -0.94
C LEU A 226 12.06 6.78 -0.98
N ILE A 227 11.74 7.39 0.15
CA ILE A 227 11.80 8.85 0.30
C ILE A 227 12.85 9.17 1.34
N VAL A 228 13.95 9.77 0.91
CA VAL A 228 15.05 10.18 1.79
C VAL A 228 14.70 11.54 2.40
N ILE A 229 14.80 11.67 3.71
CA ILE A 229 14.53 12.92 4.42
C ILE A 229 15.58 13.15 5.50
N ASP A 230 15.71 14.41 5.91
CA ASP A 230 16.59 14.80 7.01
C ASP A 230 16.14 14.18 8.34
N GLU A 231 17.08 13.87 9.22
CA GLU A 231 16.80 13.34 10.56
C GLU A 231 15.96 14.30 11.42
N ASP A 232 16.17 15.60 11.27
CA ASP A 232 15.46 16.63 12.02
C ASP A 232 14.08 16.98 11.40
N HIS A 233 13.70 16.33 10.30
CA HIS A 233 12.43 16.54 9.63
C HIS A 233 11.23 16.26 10.56
N TYR A 234 10.18 17.08 10.46
CA TYR A 234 8.99 17.02 11.31
C TYR A 234 8.36 15.61 11.39
N LEU A 235 8.28 14.92 10.24
CA LEU A 235 7.70 13.57 10.16
C LEU A 235 8.47 12.53 10.95
N VAL A 236 9.82 12.62 10.96
CA VAL A 236 10.69 11.71 11.74
C VAL A 236 10.41 11.89 13.23
N LYS A 237 10.48 13.14 13.70
CA LYS A 237 10.21 13.50 15.11
C LYS A 237 8.84 13.02 15.56
N LYS A 238 7.82 13.12 14.69
CA LYS A 238 6.45 12.72 15.00
C LYS A 238 6.26 11.20 15.10
N LYS A 239 7.03 10.43 14.34
CA LYS A 239 6.97 8.95 14.34
C LYS A 239 7.79 8.30 15.46
N GLN A 240 8.78 8.99 16.00
CA GLN A 240 9.58 8.52 17.15
C GLN A 240 8.86 8.65 18.51
N ILE A 241 7.67 9.24 18.56
CA ILE A 241 6.92 9.40 19.82
C ILE A 241 6.40 8.03 20.28
N ASN A 242 6.88 7.58 21.44
CA ASN A 242 6.41 6.32 22.04
C ASN A 242 4.94 6.39 22.50
N TYR A 243 4.29 5.23 22.61
CA TYR A 243 2.86 5.14 22.93
C TYR A 243 2.51 5.75 24.29
N SER A 244 3.34 5.55 25.32
CA SER A 244 3.12 6.14 26.66
C SER A 244 3.07 7.66 26.62
N LYS A 245 3.92 8.29 25.80
CA LYS A 245 3.90 9.75 25.59
C LYS A 245 2.67 10.19 24.82
N ILE A 246 2.20 9.43 23.83
CA ILE A 246 0.93 9.73 23.14
C ILE A 246 -0.24 9.67 24.13
N VAL A 247 -0.28 8.68 25.03
CA VAL A 247 -1.31 8.59 26.10
C VAL A 247 -1.22 9.78 27.06
N ALA A 248 -0.01 10.17 27.48
CA ALA A 248 0.18 11.35 28.33
C ALA A 248 -0.30 12.64 27.63
N MET A 249 0.03 12.84 26.36
CA MET A 249 -0.46 13.96 25.55
C MET A 249 -1.98 13.92 25.37
N ALA A 250 -2.58 12.74 25.24
CA ALA A 250 -4.03 12.60 25.20
C ALA A 250 -4.69 13.08 26.50
N LYS A 251 -4.09 12.78 27.66
CA LYS A 251 -4.56 13.21 28.99
C LYS A 251 -4.43 14.73 29.18
N CYS A 252 -3.28 15.32 28.85
CA CYS A 252 -2.97 16.70 29.21
C CYS A 252 -3.23 17.74 28.11
N SER A 253 -3.14 17.36 26.84
CA SER A 253 -3.19 18.30 25.70
C SER A 253 -4.43 18.16 24.83
N CYS A 254 -5.16 17.04 24.88
CA CYS A 254 -6.33 16.86 24.03
C CYS A 254 -7.46 17.82 24.43
N ILE A 255 -7.77 18.80 23.58
CA ILE A 255 -8.90 19.71 23.75
C ILE A 255 -10.27 19.08 23.43
N GLN A 256 -10.29 17.76 23.21
CA GLN A 256 -11.50 16.98 22.93
C GLN A 256 -12.34 17.44 21.72
N CYS A 257 -11.77 18.21 20.79
CA CYS A 257 -12.43 18.49 19.50
C CYS A 257 -12.70 17.19 18.71
N SER A 258 -13.55 17.26 17.68
CA SER A 258 -13.91 16.13 16.81
C SER A 258 -13.17 16.11 15.47
N ALA A 259 -12.25 17.05 15.21
CA ALA A 259 -11.62 17.27 13.90
C ALA A 259 -11.02 15.99 13.28
N CYS A 260 -10.43 15.12 14.10
CA CYS A 260 -9.85 13.86 13.65
C CYS A 260 -10.86 12.80 13.19
N SER A 261 -12.11 12.89 13.62
CA SER A 261 -13.21 12.07 13.10
C SER A 261 -13.92 12.73 11.95
N GLU A 262 -14.11 14.04 12.03
CA GLU A 262 -14.71 14.82 10.96
C GLU A 262 -13.93 14.75 9.64
N LEU A 263 -12.61 14.59 9.68
CA LEU A 263 -11.79 14.41 8.48
C LEU A 263 -11.41 12.94 8.21
N CYS A 264 -11.93 11.98 9.00
CA CYS A 264 -11.61 10.58 8.81
C CYS A 264 -12.37 10.03 7.58
N PRO A 265 -11.68 9.48 6.57
CA PRO A 265 -12.34 9.01 5.34
C PRO A 265 -13.33 7.88 5.61
N ARG A 266 -13.02 6.99 6.57
CA ARG A 266 -13.89 5.89 6.99
C ARG A 266 -15.14 6.40 7.73
N ASN A 267 -14.98 7.38 8.62
CA ASN A 267 -16.12 8.02 9.29
C ASN A 267 -17.04 8.73 8.29
N LEU A 268 -16.45 9.43 7.31
CA LEU A 268 -17.17 10.18 6.28
C LEU A 268 -18.04 9.29 5.38
N ILE A 269 -17.62 8.04 5.14
CA ILE A 269 -18.44 7.06 4.41
C ILE A 269 -19.39 6.27 5.33
N GLY A 270 -19.45 6.61 6.62
CA GLY A 270 -20.45 6.12 7.58
C GLY A 270 -19.99 5.00 8.52
N HIS A 271 -18.72 4.58 8.43
CA HIS A 271 -18.19 3.56 9.35
C HIS A 271 -18.16 4.08 10.79
N LYS A 272 -18.43 3.20 11.75
CA LYS A 272 -18.32 3.49 13.19
C LYS A 272 -16.85 3.54 13.62
N ILE A 273 -16.19 4.60 13.20
CA ILE A 273 -14.85 4.95 13.63
C ILE A 273 -14.79 6.42 13.99
N ASN A 274 -14.52 6.68 15.26
CA ASN A 274 -14.41 8.03 15.79
C ASN A 274 -13.04 8.18 16.46
N PRO A 275 -11.97 8.55 15.72
CA PRO A 275 -10.64 8.72 16.32
C PRO A 275 -10.63 9.62 17.56
N HIS A 276 -11.48 10.65 17.64
CA HIS A 276 -11.54 11.50 18.85
C HIS A 276 -12.06 10.73 20.08
N LEU A 277 -13.01 9.81 19.92
CA LEU A 277 -13.52 9.01 21.02
C LEU A 277 -12.48 7.98 21.45
N VAL A 278 -11.82 7.29 20.50
CA VAL A 278 -10.71 6.40 20.82
C VAL A 278 -9.64 7.13 21.63
N MET A 279 -9.27 8.35 21.21
CA MET A 279 -8.27 9.17 21.92
C MET A 279 -8.70 9.57 23.33
N ARG A 280 -9.99 9.89 23.56
CA ARG A 280 -10.51 10.15 24.90
C ARG A 280 -10.49 8.88 25.76
N THR A 281 -10.82 7.74 25.16
CA THR A 281 -10.88 6.45 25.86
C THR A 281 -9.50 5.96 26.28
N VAL A 282 -8.49 6.02 25.40
CA VAL A 282 -7.11 5.60 25.75
C VAL A 282 -6.49 6.44 26.85
N ALA A 283 -6.99 7.66 27.08
CA ALA A 283 -6.53 8.50 28.18
C ALA A 283 -6.90 7.90 29.55
N PHE A 284 -7.88 7.00 29.65
CA PHE A 284 -8.34 6.42 30.92
C PHE A 284 -8.42 4.90 30.92
N ALA A 285 -8.22 4.25 29.76
CA ALA A 285 -8.24 2.79 29.65
C ALA A 285 -6.98 2.14 30.24
N ASP A 286 -7.15 0.95 30.79
CA ASP A 286 -6.03 0.04 31.06
C ASP A 286 -5.58 -0.59 29.74
N LEU A 287 -4.50 -0.08 29.15
CA LEU A 287 -3.97 -0.60 27.89
C LEU A 287 -3.06 -1.82 28.09
N GLU A 288 -2.61 -2.08 29.30
CA GLU A 288 -1.78 -3.25 29.62
C GLU A 288 -2.65 -4.51 29.69
N ASN A 289 -3.83 -4.38 30.31
CA ASN A 289 -4.84 -5.43 30.38
C ASN A 289 -6.12 -4.96 29.68
N ILE A 290 -6.06 -4.86 28.35
CA ILE A 290 -7.12 -4.27 27.55
C ILE A 290 -8.48 -4.95 27.77
N GLU A 291 -8.49 -6.27 28.00
CA GLU A 291 -9.65 -7.11 28.29
C GLU A 291 -10.36 -6.78 29.61
N ASN A 292 -9.66 -6.19 30.59
CA ASN A 292 -10.21 -5.87 31.91
C ASN A 292 -10.99 -4.56 31.93
N ASN A 293 -10.98 -3.81 30.82
CA ASN A 293 -11.76 -2.59 30.71
C ASN A 293 -13.27 -2.87 30.68
N SER A 294 -14.05 -1.89 31.12
CA SER A 294 -15.52 -1.96 31.02
C SER A 294 -15.99 -2.19 29.58
N GLU A 295 -17.17 -2.79 29.42
CA GLU A 295 -17.79 -3.02 28.11
C GLU A 295 -17.90 -1.72 27.28
N HIS A 296 -18.25 -0.60 27.93
CA HIS A 296 -18.32 0.70 27.28
C HIS A 296 -16.95 1.19 26.76
N THR A 297 -15.89 1.01 27.54
CA THR A 297 -14.52 1.34 27.12
C THR A 297 -14.09 0.47 25.95
N LEU A 298 -14.36 -0.84 26.02
CA LEU A 298 -14.05 -1.79 24.96
C LEU A 298 -14.80 -1.48 23.66
N ASP A 299 -16.09 -1.11 23.71
CA ASP A 299 -16.87 -0.70 22.54
C ASP A 299 -16.15 0.42 21.77
N LYS A 300 -15.62 1.41 22.48
CA LYS A 300 -14.91 2.55 21.88
C LYS A 300 -13.55 2.15 21.35
N LEU A 301 -12.79 1.34 22.08
CA LEU A 301 -11.48 0.86 21.60
C LEU A 301 -11.62 -0.03 20.35
N LYS A 302 -12.68 -0.85 20.27
CA LYS A 302 -12.97 -1.71 19.11
C LYS A 302 -13.11 -0.93 17.81
N GLU A 303 -13.53 0.34 17.84
CA GLU A 303 -13.62 1.21 16.67
C GLU A 303 -12.28 1.35 15.93
N ALA A 304 -11.14 1.22 16.64
CA ALA A 304 -9.81 1.26 16.07
C ALA A 304 -9.57 0.18 15.00
N ASN A 305 -10.30 -0.94 15.04
CA ASN A 305 -10.20 -2.01 14.05
C ASN A 305 -10.61 -1.57 12.63
N PHE A 306 -11.48 -0.57 12.53
CA PHE A 306 -11.95 -0.04 11.25
C PHE A 306 -11.01 1.03 10.66
N CYS A 307 -9.92 1.35 11.36
CA CYS A 307 -8.94 2.33 10.91
C CYS A 307 -8.23 1.83 9.65
N CYS A 308 -8.20 2.68 8.62
CA CYS A 308 -7.43 2.49 7.38
C CYS A 308 -6.00 3.03 7.46
N GLU A 309 -5.58 3.53 8.63
CA GLU A 309 -4.18 3.89 8.92
C GLU A 309 -3.64 5.07 8.07
N CYS A 310 -4.52 5.80 7.38
CA CYS A 310 -4.18 6.89 6.47
C CYS A 310 -3.50 8.13 7.08
N GLY A 311 -3.38 8.23 8.41
CA GLY A 311 -2.65 9.33 9.04
C GLY A 311 -3.30 10.73 9.00
N ILE A 312 -4.44 10.97 8.32
CA ILE A 312 -5.10 12.31 8.30
C ILE A 312 -5.35 12.82 9.71
N CYS A 313 -5.85 11.95 10.59
CA CYS A 313 -6.19 12.31 11.96
C CYS A 313 -4.97 12.82 12.75
N GLU A 314 -3.77 12.35 12.39
CA GLU A 314 -2.51 12.65 13.06
C GLU A 314 -1.72 13.78 12.38
N LEU A 315 -1.52 13.70 11.06
CA LEU A 315 -0.61 14.57 10.34
C LEU A 315 -1.27 15.81 9.75
N TYR A 316 -2.60 15.88 9.74
CA TYR A 316 -3.33 17.00 9.12
C TYR A 316 -4.37 17.62 10.06
N SER A 317 -5.17 16.80 10.74
CA SER A 317 -6.37 17.31 11.42
C SER A 317 -6.17 17.80 12.86
N CYS A 318 -5.21 17.23 13.61
CA CYS A 318 -5.12 17.45 15.05
C CYS A 318 -4.41 18.78 15.36
N PRO A 319 -5.11 19.80 15.91
CA PRO A 319 -4.49 21.08 16.22
C PRO A 319 -3.48 21.00 17.37
N MET A 320 -3.63 20.00 18.24
CA MET A 320 -2.76 19.77 19.39
C MET A 320 -1.56 18.89 19.05
N GLY A 321 -1.41 18.46 17.79
CA GLY A 321 -0.27 17.68 17.34
C GLY A 321 -0.20 16.24 17.89
N ILE A 322 -1.28 15.72 18.47
CA ILE A 322 -1.37 14.33 18.98
C ILE A 322 -1.39 13.33 17.82
N ASN A 323 -1.17 12.05 18.11
CA ASN A 323 -1.05 10.96 17.13
C ASN A 323 -2.21 9.94 17.15
N PRO A 324 -3.45 10.31 16.76
CA PRO A 324 -4.56 9.35 16.72
C PRO A 324 -4.37 8.18 15.77
N ALA A 325 -3.68 8.33 14.64
CA ALA A 325 -3.48 7.24 13.69
C ALA A 325 -2.59 6.16 14.30
N ASN A 326 -1.42 6.54 14.82
CA ASN A 326 -0.52 5.62 15.51
C ASN A 326 -1.18 4.98 16.73
N MET A 327 -2.00 5.73 17.47
CA MET A 327 -2.73 5.18 18.62
C MET A 327 -3.78 4.14 18.20
N ASN A 328 -4.54 4.39 17.12
CA ASN A 328 -5.46 3.39 16.58
C ASN A 328 -4.72 2.12 16.12
N ILE A 329 -3.56 2.26 15.48
CA ILE A 329 -2.72 1.11 15.08
C ILE A 329 -2.29 0.32 16.32
N TYR A 330 -1.86 1.00 17.37
CA TYR A 330 -1.45 0.38 18.63
C TYR A 330 -2.62 -0.37 19.30
N VAL A 331 -3.76 0.30 19.50
CA VAL A 331 -4.97 -0.31 20.09
C VAL A 331 -5.44 -1.51 19.27
N LYS A 332 -5.46 -1.41 17.94
CA LYS A 332 -5.78 -2.52 17.04
C LYS A 332 -4.83 -3.71 17.23
N SER A 333 -3.54 -3.45 17.48
CA SER A 333 -2.57 -4.51 17.78
C SER A 333 -2.84 -5.20 19.13
N LEU A 334 -3.23 -4.44 20.16
CA LEU A 334 -3.58 -4.98 21.48
C LEU A 334 -4.85 -5.81 21.43
N LEU A 335 -5.91 -5.30 20.78
CA LEU A 335 -7.16 -6.02 20.60
C LEU A 335 -6.95 -7.35 19.86
N ARG A 336 -6.09 -7.37 18.83
CA ARG A 336 -5.71 -8.60 18.13
C ARG A 336 -4.99 -9.60 19.04
N LYS A 337 -4.04 -9.14 19.86
CA LYS A 337 -3.32 -9.99 20.83
C LYS A 337 -4.27 -10.59 21.87
N ALA A 338 -5.25 -9.81 22.33
CA ALA A 338 -6.29 -10.25 23.27
C ALA A 338 -7.45 -11.02 22.59
N ASN A 339 -7.38 -11.27 21.28
CA ASN A 339 -8.44 -11.93 20.49
C ASN A 339 -9.82 -11.24 20.59
N ILE A 340 -9.85 -9.93 20.85
CA ILE A 340 -11.07 -9.13 20.93
C ILE A 340 -11.47 -8.68 19.52
N LYS A 341 -12.63 -9.16 19.07
CA LYS A 341 -13.14 -8.90 17.71
C LYS A 341 -13.94 -7.59 17.65
N PRO A 342 -13.92 -6.89 16.49
CA PRO A 342 -14.81 -5.77 16.24
C PRO A 342 -16.26 -6.24 16.10
N ASP A 343 -17.19 -5.36 16.45
CA ASP A 343 -18.62 -5.65 16.31
C ASP A 343 -19.02 -5.55 14.83
N ARG A 344 -19.53 -6.65 14.26
CA ARG A 344 -19.83 -6.75 12.83
C ARG A 344 -21.20 -6.20 12.43
N ASN A 345 -22.13 -6.12 13.38
CA ASN A 345 -23.53 -5.71 13.16
C ASN A 345 -23.78 -4.25 13.56
N VAL A 346 -22.78 -3.40 13.37
CA VAL A 346 -22.91 -1.98 13.68
C VAL A 346 -23.73 -1.31 12.60
N LYS A 347 -24.77 -0.57 13.01
CA LYS A 347 -25.50 0.32 12.09
C LYS A 347 -24.55 1.39 11.58
N ASP A 348 -24.36 1.39 10.27
CA ASP A 348 -23.70 2.48 9.56
C ASP A 348 -24.52 3.78 9.77
N HIS A 349 -23.85 4.89 10.04
CA HIS A 349 -24.51 6.18 10.28
C HIS A 349 -24.88 6.90 8.98
N GLY A 350 -24.60 6.28 7.83
CA GLY A 350 -24.76 6.85 6.51
C GLY A 350 -23.59 7.75 6.14
N VAL A 351 -23.48 8.04 4.84
CA VAL A 351 -22.45 8.95 4.33
C VAL A 351 -22.69 10.36 4.89
N HIS A 352 -21.62 10.97 5.40
CA HIS A 352 -21.68 12.32 5.92
C HIS A 352 -22.09 13.32 4.80
N PRO A 353 -23.14 14.14 4.97
CA PRO A 353 -23.64 15.03 3.92
C PRO A 353 -22.58 15.98 3.34
N SER A 354 -21.70 16.49 4.21
CA SER A 354 -20.59 17.38 3.82
C SER A 354 -19.30 16.66 3.39
N ILE A 355 -19.34 15.37 3.00
CA ILE A 355 -18.14 14.61 2.61
C ILE A 355 -17.27 15.33 1.59
N GLU A 356 -17.88 15.98 0.59
CA GLU A 356 -17.15 16.73 -0.45
C GLU A 356 -16.34 17.91 0.12
N TYR A 357 -16.84 18.59 1.15
CA TYR A 357 -16.19 19.74 1.79
C TYR A 357 -15.16 19.35 2.85
N ARG A 358 -15.22 18.10 3.34
CA ARG A 358 -14.32 17.56 4.37
C ARG A 358 -13.15 16.76 3.76
N ARG A 359 -13.04 16.69 2.43
CA ARG A 359 -11.92 16.06 1.73
C ARG A 359 -10.62 16.84 1.93
N VAL A 360 -9.53 16.11 2.15
CA VAL A 360 -8.19 16.69 2.32
C VAL A 360 -7.53 16.88 0.96
N SER A 361 -7.23 18.12 0.58
CA SER A 361 -6.45 18.41 -0.63
C SER A 361 -5.05 17.82 -0.52
N THR A 362 -4.61 17.04 -1.51
CA THR A 362 -3.26 16.46 -1.54
C THR A 362 -2.19 17.55 -1.52
N ASN A 363 -2.39 18.67 -2.22
CA ASN A 363 -1.38 19.75 -2.26
C ASN A 363 -1.22 20.41 -0.89
N ARG A 364 -2.34 20.72 -0.21
CA ARG A 364 -2.31 21.29 1.14
C ARG A 364 -1.71 20.32 2.15
N LEU A 365 -2.01 19.03 2.00
CA LEU A 365 -1.38 17.98 2.80
C LEU A 365 0.14 17.98 2.61
N THR A 366 0.64 17.94 1.37
CA THR A 366 2.08 17.98 1.07
C THR A 366 2.78 19.17 1.74
N THR A 367 2.18 20.37 1.69
CA THR A 367 2.73 21.56 2.36
C THR A 367 2.75 21.42 3.88
N ILE A 368 1.67 20.94 4.50
CA ILE A 368 1.61 20.73 5.97
C ILE A 368 2.65 19.70 6.43
N LEU A 369 2.96 18.72 5.60
CA LEU A 369 3.98 17.72 5.90
C LEU A 369 5.42 18.25 5.75
N GLY A 370 5.62 19.47 5.22
CA GLY A 370 6.94 20.04 4.93
C GLY A 370 7.63 19.39 3.71
N LEU A 371 6.85 18.81 2.80
CA LEU A 371 7.34 18.06 1.64
C LEU A 371 7.25 18.86 0.33
N ASP A 372 6.85 20.12 0.39
CA ASP A 372 6.70 21.02 -0.76
C ASP A 372 8.03 21.20 -1.50
N LYS A 373 9.16 21.25 -0.78
CA LYS A 373 10.52 21.30 -1.37
C LYS A 373 10.80 20.17 -2.37
N TYR A 374 10.18 19.00 -2.19
CA TYR A 374 10.35 17.85 -3.09
C TYR A 374 9.25 17.76 -4.15
N SER A 375 8.14 18.48 -3.98
CA SER A 375 6.94 18.29 -4.79
C SER A 375 7.04 18.85 -6.21
N HIS A 376 8.03 19.71 -6.46
CA HIS A 376 8.27 20.36 -7.74
C HIS A 376 9.28 19.61 -8.63
N VAL A 377 9.96 18.60 -8.09
CA VAL A 377 10.92 17.79 -8.83
C VAL A 377 10.24 16.48 -9.23
N GLU A 378 9.95 16.35 -10.52
CA GLU A 378 9.46 15.09 -11.08
C GLU A 378 10.61 14.09 -11.16
N ALA A 379 10.35 12.83 -10.82
CA ALA A 379 11.28 11.76 -11.08
C ALA A 379 11.46 11.59 -12.59
N ASP A 380 12.68 11.28 -13.03
CA ASP A 380 12.92 10.94 -14.43
C ASP A 380 12.10 9.69 -14.80
N MET A 381 11.00 9.90 -15.53
CA MET A 381 10.11 8.86 -16.03
C MET A 381 10.53 8.33 -17.40
N ASP A 382 11.42 9.03 -18.10
CA ASP A 382 11.85 8.66 -19.45
C ASP A 382 13.03 7.69 -19.41
N ASN A 383 13.90 7.80 -18.41
CA ASN A 383 15.07 6.94 -18.23
C ASN A 383 15.04 6.22 -16.86
N PRO A 384 14.15 5.22 -16.68
CA PRO A 384 14.15 4.43 -15.45
C PRO A 384 15.47 3.69 -15.30
N LYS A 385 16.13 3.81 -14.14
CA LYS A 385 17.41 3.13 -13.87
C LYS A 385 17.17 1.66 -13.53
N GLU A 386 17.87 0.75 -14.20
CA GLU A 386 17.88 -0.65 -13.79
C GLU A 386 18.95 -0.87 -12.71
N ILE A 387 18.53 -1.43 -11.58
CA ILE A 387 19.41 -1.74 -10.46
C ILE A 387 19.72 -3.22 -10.51
N ASN A 388 20.99 -3.55 -10.70
CA ASN A 388 21.49 -4.91 -10.66
C ASN A 388 22.12 -5.16 -9.29
N VAL A 389 21.82 -6.32 -8.71
CA VAL A 389 22.38 -6.77 -7.43
C VAL A 389 22.93 -8.17 -7.60
N SER A 390 24.04 -8.46 -6.94
CA SER A 390 24.66 -9.78 -6.96
C SER A 390 24.06 -10.73 -5.92
N LYS A 391 23.30 -10.20 -4.96
CA LYS A 391 22.70 -10.96 -3.86
C LYS A 391 21.29 -10.43 -3.56
N VAL A 392 20.35 -11.34 -3.34
CA VAL A 392 18.98 -11.00 -2.90
C VAL A 392 18.64 -11.76 -1.63
N SER A 393 17.87 -11.12 -0.74
CA SER A 393 17.25 -11.76 0.42
C SER A 393 15.74 -11.60 0.32
N ILE A 394 15.06 -12.67 -0.07
CA ILE A 394 13.64 -12.67 -0.40
C ILE A 394 12.86 -13.16 0.81
N GLU A 395 12.11 -12.27 1.45
CA GLU A 395 11.28 -12.64 2.59
C GLU A 395 10.15 -13.60 2.19
N LEU A 396 9.82 -14.57 3.06
CA LEU A 396 8.74 -15.53 2.89
C LEU A 396 7.35 -14.93 3.17
N ARG A 397 7.29 -13.77 3.85
CA ARG A 397 6.05 -13.07 4.18
C ARG A 397 5.88 -11.76 3.41
N GLN A 398 5.40 -11.86 2.17
CA GLN A 398 5.18 -10.70 1.28
C GLN A 398 3.70 -10.36 1.03
N HIS A 399 2.78 -11.03 1.73
CA HIS A 399 1.34 -10.90 1.55
C HIS A 399 0.58 -11.10 2.85
N ILE A 400 -0.71 -10.73 2.81
CA ILE A 400 -1.67 -11.17 3.83
C ILE A 400 -1.88 -12.69 3.68
N GLY A 401 -2.11 -13.35 4.82
CA GLY A 401 -2.38 -14.77 4.90
C GLY A 401 -1.21 -15.55 5.47
N MET A 402 -1.11 -16.81 5.06
CA MET A 402 -0.06 -17.73 5.51
C MET A 402 1.28 -17.35 4.84
N PRO A 403 2.43 -17.38 5.54
CA PRO A 403 3.74 -17.26 4.89
C PRO A 403 3.94 -18.34 3.81
N ALA A 404 4.76 -18.04 2.79
CA ALA A 404 5.16 -19.06 1.82
C ALA A 404 6.18 -20.02 2.43
N GLU A 405 6.08 -21.30 2.09
CA GLU A 405 7.01 -22.33 2.54
C GLU A 405 8.08 -22.55 1.49
N ALA A 406 9.36 -22.55 1.90
CA ALA A 406 10.48 -22.75 1.00
C ALA A 406 10.40 -24.14 0.33
N VAL A 407 10.62 -24.18 -0.98
CA VAL A 407 10.68 -25.42 -1.79
C VAL A 407 12.07 -25.71 -2.33
N VAL A 408 13.06 -24.94 -1.88
CA VAL A 408 14.49 -25.07 -2.20
C VAL A 408 15.31 -25.25 -0.92
N GLN A 409 16.51 -25.77 -1.07
CA GLN A 409 17.45 -26.05 0.01
C GLN A 409 18.77 -25.29 -0.21
N VAL A 410 19.54 -25.13 0.86
CA VAL A 410 20.87 -24.51 0.79
C VAL A 410 21.77 -25.31 -0.16
N GLY A 411 22.43 -24.63 -1.09
CA GLY A 411 23.26 -25.22 -2.13
C GLY A 411 22.54 -25.46 -3.46
N ASP A 412 21.21 -25.33 -3.52
CA ASP A 412 20.47 -25.47 -4.78
C ASP A 412 20.84 -24.35 -5.76
N SER A 413 21.06 -24.73 -7.03
CA SER A 413 21.14 -23.77 -8.13
C SER A 413 19.72 -23.40 -8.58
N VAL A 414 19.43 -22.11 -8.64
CA VAL A 414 18.12 -21.57 -9.01
C VAL A 414 18.23 -20.63 -10.20
N ASN A 415 17.26 -20.72 -11.10
CA ASN A 415 17.14 -19.80 -12.23
C ASN A 415 16.21 -18.63 -11.87
N GLU A 416 16.44 -17.48 -12.49
CA GLU A 416 15.52 -16.33 -12.42
C GLU A 416 14.11 -16.77 -12.85
N GLY A 417 13.12 -16.43 -12.03
CA GLY A 417 11.72 -16.84 -12.23
C GLY A 417 11.37 -18.24 -11.75
N GLN A 418 12.32 -19.03 -11.22
CA GLN A 418 12.01 -20.31 -10.59
C GLN A 418 11.25 -20.10 -9.27
N ILE A 419 10.23 -20.92 -9.00
CA ILE A 419 9.55 -20.93 -7.70
C ILE A 419 10.54 -21.39 -6.62
N ILE A 420 10.69 -20.59 -5.57
CA ILE A 420 11.55 -20.87 -4.41
C ILE A 420 10.76 -21.02 -3.11
N ALA A 421 9.53 -20.51 -3.07
CA ALA A 421 8.60 -20.80 -1.99
C ALA A 421 7.16 -20.82 -2.53
N ALA A 422 6.33 -21.70 -1.97
CA ALA A 422 4.97 -21.94 -2.43
C ALA A 422 3.94 -21.78 -1.30
N VAL A 423 2.71 -21.45 -1.69
CA VAL A 423 1.55 -21.50 -0.80
C VAL A 423 0.48 -22.32 -1.51
N PRO A 424 -0.17 -23.31 -0.86
CA PRO A 424 -1.26 -24.06 -1.50
C PRO A 424 -2.37 -23.14 -2.04
N MET A 425 -2.89 -23.45 -3.23
CA MET A 425 -3.87 -22.62 -3.95
C MET A 425 -5.20 -22.42 -3.21
N ASP A 426 -5.57 -23.33 -2.30
CA ASP A 426 -6.76 -23.22 -1.45
C ASP A 426 -6.55 -22.30 -0.23
N LYS A 427 -5.32 -21.86 0.03
CA LYS A 427 -4.96 -20.96 1.14
C LYS A 427 -4.76 -19.53 0.66
N VAL A 428 -4.92 -18.60 1.60
CA VAL A 428 -4.60 -17.20 1.36
C VAL A 428 -3.08 -17.03 1.40
N GLY A 429 -2.46 -16.93 0.23
CA GLY A 429 -1.07 -16.51 0.07
C GLY A 429 -0.66 -16.51 -1.40
N ALA A 430 0.62 -16.33 -1.72
CA ALA A 430 1.10 -16.31 -3.10
C ALA A 430 2.52 -16.88 -3.21
N ASN A 431 2.80 -17.55 -4.32
CA ASN A 431 4.13 -18.11 -4.59
C ASN A 431 5.21 -17.02 -4.66
N ILE A 432 6.45 -17.42 -4.39
CA ILE A 432 7.63 -16.57 -4.40
C ILE A 432 8.64 -17.18 -5.37
N HIS A 433 9.30 -16.33 -6.13
CA HIS A 433 10.21 -16.70 -7.20
C HIS A 433 11.60 -16.15 -6.93
N SER A 434 12.62 -16.82 -7.46
CA SER A 434 13.95 -16.26 -7.51
C SER A 434 13.99 -15.04 -8.42
N SER A 435 14.52 -13.94 -7.90
CA SER A 435 14.65 -12.70 -8.67
C SER A 435 15.94 -12.59 -9.48
N ILE A 436 16.86 -13.54 -9.31
CA ILE A 436 18.14 -13.63 -10.03
C ILE A 436 18.48 -15.10 -10.29
N ASN A 437 19.41 -15.37 -11.21
CA ASN A 437 20.10 -16.66 -11.24
C ASN A 437 21.10 -16.73 -10.08
N GLY A 438 21.30 -17.88 -9.46
CA GLY A 438 22.25 -18.01 -8.36
C GLY A 438 22.20 -19.32 -7.61
N ILE A 439 22.93 -19.36 -6.50
CA ILE A 439 22.93 -20.46 -5.54
C ILE A 439 22.22 -20.01 -4.26
N VAL A 440 21.38 -20.86 -3.71
CA VAL A 440 20.72 -20.63 -2.41
C VAL A 440 21.77 -20.71 -1.30
N GLU A 441 22.07 -19.56 -0.68
CA GLU A 441 23.08 -19.41 0.37
C GLU A 441 22.51 -19.73 1.75
N SER A 442 21.26 -19.34 2.02
CA SER A 442 20.57 -19.68 3.26
C SER A 442 19.05 -19.75 3.08
N VAL A 443 18.42 -20.59 3.88
CA VAL A 443 16.96 -20.71 4.01
C VAL A 443 16.64 -20.69 5.51
N ASP A 444 15.88 -19.69 5.95
CA ASP A 444 15.37 -19.60 7.32
C ASP A 444 13.84 -19.42 7.34
N THR A 445 13.24 -19.24 8.52
CA THR A 445 11.77 -19.12 8.67
C THR A 445 11.21 -17.80 8.14
N GLU A 446 12.06 -16.79 7.93
CA GLU A 446 11.67 -15.44 7.53
C GLU A 446 12.04 -15.14 6.07
N LYS A 447 13.15 -15.68 5.54
CA LYS A 447 13.68 -15.34 4.21
C LYS A 447 14.56 -16.44 3.58
N ILE A 448 14.71 -16.32 2.26
CA ILE A 448 15.66 -17.09 1.43
C ILE A 448 16.72 -16.14 0.87
N VAL A 449 17.99 -16.51 0.95
CA VAL A 449 19.12 -15.71 0.44
C VAL A 449 19.71 -16.40 -0.79
N ILE A 450 19.86 -15.65 -1.88
CA ILE A 450 20.36 -16.16 -3.16
C ILE A 450 21.54 -15.30 -3.61
N ASN A 451 22.64 -15.95 -3.99
CA ASN A 451 23.86 -15.33 -4.45
C ASN A 451 24.11 -15.63 -5.93
N GLY A 452 24.07 -14.60 -6.77
CA GLY A 452 24.28 -14.70 -8.21
C GLY A 452 25.75 -14.72 -8.63
N GLY A 453 26.68 -14.33 -7.76
CA GLY A 453 28.11 -14.33 -8.06
C GLY A 453 28.75 -15.73 -8.13
N SER A 454 28.01 -16.78 -7.79
CA SER A 454 28.51 -18.17 -7.73
C SER A 454 28.09 -19.04 -8.91
N VAL A 455 27.41 -18.49 -9.92
CA VAL A 455 27.08 -19.22 -11.16
C VAL A 455 28.35 -19.32 -12.01
N LYS A 456 29.06 -20.45 -11.91
CA LYS A 456 30.19 -20.81 -12.76
C LYS A 456 29.73 -21.34 -14.11
#